data_AF-A0A6N8FHL3-F1
#
_entry.id   AF-A0A6N8FHL3-F1
#
_cell.length_a   1.000
_cell.length_b   1.000
_cell.length_c   1.000
_cell.angle_alpha   90.00
_cell.angle_beta   90.00
_cell.angle_gamma   90.00
#
_symmetry.space_group_name_H-M   'P 1'
#
loop_
_entity.id
_entity.type
_entity.pdbx_description
1 polymer ?
#
loop_
_entity_poly.entity_id
_entity_poly.type
_entity_poly.pdbx_seq_one_letter_code
_entity_poly.pdbx_strand_id
1 'polypeptide(L)'
;MSLRITNVKLNYVNEEIESANVYFRGISNTQINLSGNVLIPPSEYNGSEDIQTLKPIVIEKINQLLNSDPVEDDPEVSSAV
;
A
#
# COMPACT_ATOMS: atom_id res chain seq x y z
N MET A 1 1.75 5.96 -14.65
CA MET A 1 1.11 6.51 -13.43
C MET A 1 2.08 7.48 -12.80
N SER A 2 1.61 8.65 -12.36
CA SER A 2 2.42 9.61 -11.62
C SER A 2 2.07 9.51 -10.14
N LEU A 3 3.07 9.44 -9.26
CA LEU A 3 2.86 9.27 -7.82
C LEU A 3 3.90 10.03 -7.00
N ARG A 4 3.44 10.61 -5.89
CA ARG A 4 4.25 11.24 -4.86
C ARG A 4 3.98 10.58 -3.51
N ILE A 5 5.05 10.19 -2.83
CA ILE A 5 5.00 9.79 -1.43
C ILE A 5 4.84 11.05 -0.59
N THR A 6 3.86 11.02 0.31
CA THR A 6 3.49 12.15 1.17
C THR A 6 3.92 11.95 2.61
N ASN A 7 3.94 10.70 3.08
CA ASN A 7 4.39 10.32 4.42
C ASN A 7 4.78 8.84 4.44
N VAL A 8 5.69 8.48 5.33
CA VAL A 8 6.06 7.10 5.64
C VAL A 8 6.02 6.95 7.16
N LYS A 9 5.20 6.03 7.64
CA LYS A 9 5.14 5.65 9.05
C LYS A 9 5.77 4.28 9.24
N LEU A 10 6.88 4.24 9.97
CA LEU A 10 7.54 2.99 10.36
C LEU A 10 6.93 2.45 11.65
N ASN A 11 6.62 1.16 11.66
CA ASN A 11 6.18 0.43 12.83
C ASN A 11 7.34 -0.44 13.31
N TYR A 12 7.67 -0.35 14.60
CA TYR A 12 8.76 -1.07 15.20
C TYR A 12 8.25 -2.09 16.22
N VAL A 13 8.87 -3.27 16.24
CA VAL A 13 8.69 -4.32 17.24
C VAL A 13 10.08 -4.76 17.69
N ASN A 14 10.34 -4.73 19.00
CA ASN A 14 11.66 -5.08 19.57
C ASN A 14 12.84 -4.34 18.89
N GLU A 15 12.67 -3.04 18.64
CA GLU A 15 13.66 -2.16 17.96
C GLU A 15 13.91 -2.47 16.48
N GLU A 16 13.26 -3.48 15.91
CA GLU A 16 13.31 -3.82 14.49
C GLU A 16 12.07 -3.29 13.75
N ILE A 17 12.22 -2.99 12.46
CA ILE A 17 11.09 -2.55 11.63
C ILE A 17 10.23 -3.75 11.28
N GLU A 18 8.98 -3.72 11.69
CA GLU A 18 7.97 -4.76 11.41
C GLU A 18 7.16 -4.44 10.17
N SER A 19 6.98 -3.15 9.84
CA SER A 19 6.32 -2.71 8.61
C SER A 19 6.48 -1.21 8.38
N ALA A 20 6.30 -0.79 7.13
CA ALA A 20 6.19 0.61 6.75
C ALA A 20 4.81 0.88 6.12
N ASN A 21 4.08 1.83 6.67
CA ASN A 21 2.85 2.34 6.05
C ASN A 21 3.18 3.57 5.20
N VAL A 22 3.06 3.44 3.88
CA VAL A 22 3.49 4.46 2.92
C VAL A 22 2.27 5.15 2.32
N TYR A 23 2.13 6.45 2.61
CA TYR A 23 1.03 7.28 2.17
C TYR A 23 1.38 8.00 0.87
N PHE A 24 0.47 7.96 -0.10
CA PHE A 24 0.72 8.50 -1.43
C PHE A 24 -0.44 9.34 -1.96
N ARG A 25 -0.10 10.20 -2.92
CA ARG A 25 -1.04 10.86 -3.83
C ARG A 25 -0.51 10.72 -5.25
N GLY A 26 -1.40 10.52 -6.22
CA GLY A 26 -1.01 10.30 -7.60
C GLY A 26 -2.16 10.44 -8.58
N ILE A 27 -1.84 10.20 -9.85
CA ILE A 27 -2.79 10.18 -10.95
C ILE A 27 -2.54 8.91 -11.76
N SER A 28 -3.59 8.10 -11.95
CA SER A 28 -3.55 6.88 -12.76
C SER A 28 -3.30 7.19 -14.24
N ASN A 29 -3.05 6.15 -15.05
CA ASN A 29 -2.95 6.33 -16.51
C ASN A 29 -4.28 6.81 -17.13
N THR A 30 -5.40 6.52 -16.49
CA THR A 30 -6.76 6.93 -16.90
C THR A 30 -7.18 8.28 -16.32
N GLN A 31 -6.22 9.08 -15.81
CA GLN A 31 -6.45 10.42 -15.24
C GLN A 31 -7.32 10.44 -13.98
N ILE A 32 -7.38 9.32 -13.24
CA ILE A 32 -8.08 9.24 -11.95
C ILE A 32 -7.11 9.68 -10.85
N ASN A 33 -7.55 10.61 -9.99
CA ASN A 33 -6.79 10.99 -8.80
C ASN A 33 -6.80 9.83 -7.79
N LEU A 34 -5.61 9.43 -7.35
CA LEU A 34 -5.41 8.36 -6.38
C LEU A 34 -4.84 8.96 -5.09
N SER A 35 -5.37 8.53 -3.96
CA SER A 35 -4.80 8.81 -2.64
C SER A 35 -5.06 7.64 -1.73
N GLY A 36 -4.07 7.26 -0.95
CA GLY A 36 -4.21 6.14 -0.04
C GLY A 36 -2.90 5.82 0.65
N ASN A 37 -2.84 4.63 1.19
CA ASN A 37 -1.66 4.08 1.80
C ASN A 37 -1.50 2.61 1.44
N VAL A 38 -0.26 2.13 1.43
CA VAL A 38 0.06 0.71 1.27
C VAL A 38 0.94 0.27 2.42
N LEU A 39 0.73 -0.95 2.89
CA LEU A 39 1.59 -1.59 3.87
C LEU A 39 2.73 -2.29 3.13
N ILE A 40 3.97 -2.03 3.57
CA ILE A 40 5.18 -2.62 3.01
C ILE A 40 5.86 -3.44 4.11
N PRO A 41 6.09 -4.73 3.90
CA PRO A 41 6.79 -5.58 4.85
C PRO A 41 8.30 -5.29 4.87
N PRO A 42 9.01 -5.68 5.93
CA PRO A 42 10.43 -5.39 6.10
C PRO A 42 11.32 -6.11 5.08
N SER A 43 10.81 -7.19 4.47
CA SER A 43 11.44 -7.87 3.34
C SER A 43 11.52 -7.03 2.07
N GLU A 44 10.64 -6.02 1.93
CA GLU A 44 10.60 -5.10 0.78
C GLU A 44 11.20 -3.72 1.11
N TYR A 45 11.14 -3.29 2.38
CA TYR A 45 11.72 -2.03 2.84
C TYR A 45 12.08 -2.10 4.32
N ASN A 46 13.37 -2.04 4.64
CA ASN A 46 13.85 -2.12 6.02
C ASN A 46 14.19 -0.75 6.63
N GLY A 47 13.86 0.35 5.96
CA GLY A 47 14.09 1.71 6.46
C GLY A 47 15.51 2.23 6.33
N SER A 48 16.44 1.43 5.82
CA SER A 48 17.84 1.85 5.56
C SER A 48 18.02 2.37 4.13
N GLU A 49 17.05 2.12 3.26
CA GLU A 49 17.08 2.58 1.87
C GLU A 49 16.51 4.00 1.71
N ASP A 50 16.91 4.67 0.63
CA ASP A 50 16.38 5.98 0.26
C ASP A 50 14.87 5.93 -0.01
N ILE A 51 14.12 6.95 0.41
CA ILE A 51 12.67 7.00 0.25
C ILE A 51 12.19 6.89 -1.22
N GLN A 52 13.04 7.20 -2.21
CA GLN A 52 12.71 7.02 -3.63
C GLN A 52 12.55 5.54 -4.01
N THR A 53 13.14 4.59 -3.26
CA THR A 53 12.97 3.14 -3.52
C THR A 53 11.54 2.67 -3.27
N LEU A 54 10.78 3.39 -2.44
CA LEU A 54 9.38 3.07 -2.16
C LEU A 54 8.45 3.34 -3.34
N LYS A 55 8.79 4.28 -4.24
CA LYS A 55 7.91 4.64 -5.37
C LYS A 55 7.57 3.44 -6.27
N PRO A 56 8.53 2.67 -6.80
CA PRO A 56 8.21 1.51 -7.64
C PRO A 56 7.39 0.46 -6.88
N ILE A 57 7.70 0.20 -5.60
CA ILE A 57 6.96 -0.76 -4.76
C ILE A 57 5.49 -0.33 -4.59
N VAL A 58 5.26 0.94 -4.27
CA VAL A 58 3.91 1.50 -4.11
C VAL A 58 3.13 1.44 -5.43
N ILE A 59 3.77 1.76 -6.56
CA ILE A 59 3.15 1.68 -7.89
C ILE A 59 2.72 0.25 -8.21
N GLU A 60 3.58 -0.74 -7.92
CA GLU A 60 3.27 -2.15 -8.13
C GLU A 60 2.07 -2.60 -7.29
N LYS A 61 2.06 -2.31 -5.98
CA LYS A 61 0.94 -2.66 -5.09
C LYS A 61 -0.36 -1.98 -5.52
N ILE A 62 -0.33 -0.72 -5.94
CA ILE A 62 -1.52 -0.03 -6.49
C ILE A 62 -2.02 -0.73 -7.75
N ASN A 63 -1.13 -1.08 -8.67
CA ASN A 63 -1.53 -1.79 -9.88
C ASN A 63 -2.12 -3.17 -9.56
N GLN A 64 -1.57 -3.88 -8.57
CA GLN A 64 -2.16 -5.14 -8.11
C GLN A 64 -3.58 -4.90 -7.58
N LEU A 65 -3.79 -3.90 -6.71
CA LEU A 65 -5.12 -3.58 -6.16
C LEU A 65 -6.13 -3.14 -7.23
N LEU A 66 -5.70 -2.39 -8.24
CA LEU A 66 -6.57 -1.91 -9.33
C LEU A 66 -6.93 -2.99 -10.34
N ASN A 67 -6.10 -4.04 -10.47
CA ASN A 67 -6.31 -5.15 -11.40
C ASN A 67 -6.72 -6.45 -10.69
N SER A 68 -6.82 -6.44 -9.35
CA SER A 68 -7.42 -7.53 -8.60
C SER A 68 -8.92 -7.45 -8.79
N ASP A 69 -9.57 -8.59 -9.06
CA ASP A 69 -11.02 -8.66 -9.01
C ASP A 69 -11.50 -8.15 -7.64
N PRO A 70 -12.62 -7.40 -7.58
CA PRO A 70 -13.19 -6.99 -6.31
C PRO A 70 -13.36 -8.25 -5.46
N VAL A 71 -12.82 -8.23 -4.24
CA VAL A 71 -13.14 -9.26 -3.25
C VAL A 71 -14.65 -9.23 -3.11
N GLU A 72 -15.33 -10.26 -3.61
CA GLU A 72 -16.75 -10.44 -3.33
C GLU A 72 -16.88 -10.45 -1.81
N ASP A 73 -17.56 -9.45 -1.28
CA ASP A 73 -17.99 -9.40 0.12
C ASP A 73 -18.94 -10.57 0.30
N ASP A 74 -18.40 -11.75 0.67
CA ASP A 74 -19.19 -12.94 0.94
C ASP A 74 -20.06 -12.65 2.17
N PRO A 75 -21.38 -12.50 2.02
CA PRO A 75 -22.25 -12.24 3.16
C PRO A 75 -22.53 -13.56 3.89
N GLU A 76 -21.52 -14.20 4.48
CA GLU A 76 -21.73 -15.28 5.44
C GLU A 76 -22.20 -14.72 6.81
N VAL A 77 -23.36 -14.06 6.85
CA VAL A 77 -24.15 -14.00 8.10
C VAL A 77 -25.67 -13.93 7.82
N SER A 78 -26.29 -15.06 7.49
CA SER A 78 -27.68 -15.38 7.85
C SER A 78 -27.90 -16.88 7.53
N SER A 79 -28.05 -17.80 8.48
CA SER A 79 -29.04 -17.77 9.55
C SER A 79 -28.62 -18.73 10.67
N ALA A 80 -28.55 -18.21 11.89
CA ALA A 80 -28.75 -19.00 13.10
C ALA A 80 -30.01 -18.47 13.78
N VAL A 81 -31.16 -19.05 13.45
CA VAL A 81 -32.32 -19.34 14.32
C VAL A 81 -33.13 -20.46 13.66
#